data_AF-A0A533WRN2-F1
#
_entry.id   AF-A0A533WRN2-F1
#
_cell.length_a   1.000
_cell.length_b   1.000
_cell.length_c   1.000
_cell.angle_alpha   90.00
_cell.angle_beta   90.00
_cell.angle_gamma   90.00
#
_symmetry.space_group_name_H-M   'P 1'
#
loop_
_entity.id
_entity.type
_entity.pdbx_description
1 polymer ?
#
loop_
_entity_poly.entity_id
_entity_poly.type
_entity_poly.pdbx_seq_one_letter_code
_entity_poly.pdbx_strand_id
1 'polypeptide(L)'
;MMWSEKHRPKKVQEMIGNEDTRLAALKWLGGWVSGSKPLLLVGPPGSGKTTLAHALARQFDYHMVEMNASDTRNRDNLQAMLLPALRNTANLFGKKIMLFLDEVDGISGREDSGGLDILLDL
;
A
#
# COMPACT_ATOMS: atom_id res chain seq x y z
N MET A 1 11.71 5.83 -21.51
CA MET A 1 11.19 5.95 -20.13
C MET A 1 10.21 7.10 -20.08
N MET A 2 9.01 6.89 -19.52
CA MET A 2 8.01 7.95 -19.38
C MET A 2 8.53 9.05 -18.43
N TRP A 3 8.22 10.31 -18.73
CA TRP A 3 8.65 11.45 -17.91
C TRP A 3 8.10 11.38 -16.48
N SER A 4 6.87 10.91 -16.31
CA SER A 4 6.22 10.69 -15.02
C SER A 4 7.02 9.75 -14.12
N GLU A 5 7.60 8.69 -14.67
CA GLU A 5 8.44 7.75 -13.91
C GLU A 5 9.83 8.31 -13.65
N LYS A 6 10.42 8.99 -14.65
CA LYS A 6 11.75 9.61 -14.51
C LYS A 6 11.77 10.65 -13.39
N HIS A 7 10.70 11.42 -13.26
CA HIS A 7 10.56 12.52 -12.29
C HIS A 7 9.63 12.19 -11.13
N ARG A 8 9.27 10.91 -10.94
CA ARG A 8 8.44 10.48 -9.80
C ARG A 8 9.15 10.85 -8.49
N PRO A 9 8.50 11.60 -7.58
CA PRO A 9 9.05 11.89 -6.25
C PRO A 9 9.48 10.61 -5.53
N LYS A 10 10.68 10.62 -4.95
CA LYS A 10 11.23 9.49 -4.18
C LYS A 10 11.03 9.68 -2.69
N LYS A 11 10.90 10.93 -2.24
CA LYS A 11 10.66 11.31 -0.85
C LYS A 11 9.35 12.07 -0.71
N VAL A 12 8.73 11.99 0.46
CA VAL A 12 7.46 12.68 0.74
C VAL A 12 7.61 14.20 0.64
N GLN A 13 8.80 14.73 0.95
CA GLN A 13 9.10 16.16 0.86
C GLN A 13 9.25 16.68 -0.58
N GLU A 14 9.49 15.79 -1.56
CA GLU A 14 9.61 16.15 -2.98
C GLU A 14 8.24 16.21 -3.67
N MET A 15 7.19 15.72 -3.02
CA MET A 15 5.82 15.75 -3.54
C MET A 15 5.21 17.15 -3.41
N ILE A 16 4.39 17.53 -4.38
CA ILE A 16 3.70 18.83 -4.43
C ILE A 16 2.19 18.61 -4.21
N GLY A 17 1.58 19.35 -3.29
CA GLY A 17 0.13 19.36 -3.03
C GLY A 17 -0.38 18.21 -2.14
N ASN A 18 -1.46 18.44 -1.40
CA ASN A 18 -2.00 17.54 -0.36
C ASN A 18 -1.12 17.44 0.91
N GLU A 19 -0.47 18.54 1.31
CA GLU A 19 0.47 18.63 2.43
C GLU A 19 -0.07 17.99 3.71
N ASP A 20 -1.28 18.34 4.11
CA ASP A 20 -1.90 17.81 5.33
C ASP A 20 -2.10 16.30 5.26
N THR A 21 -2.53 15.78 4.11
CA THR A 21 -2.66 14.33 3.88
C THR A 21 -1.31 13.63 3.93
N ARG A 22 -0.27 14.22 3.31
CA ARG A 22 1.10 13.66 3.35
C ARG A 22 1.63 13.61 4.79
N LEU A 23 1.39 14.67 5.57
CA LEU A 23 1.77 14.74 6.98
C LEU A 23 0.97 13.75 7.85
N ALA A 24 -0.32 13.58 7.59
CA ALA A 24 -1.15 12.60 8.28
C ALA A 24 -0.68 11.16 8.01
N ALA A 25 -0.35 10.83 6.77
CA ALA A 25 0.18 9.51 6.41
C ALA A 25 1.55 9.23 7.03
N LEU A 26 2.43 10.25 7.07
CA LEU A 26 3.72 10.18 7.78
C LEU A 26 3.53 9.89 9.27
N LYS A 27 2.61 10.61 9.94
CA LYS A 27 2.31 10.41 11.35
C LYS A 27 1.71 9.03 11.63
N TRP A 28 0.78 8.59 10.78
CA TRP A 28 0.17 7.27 10.87
C TRP A 28 1.21 6.15 10.79
N LEU A 29 2.11 6.19 9.78
CA LEU A 29 3.12 5.15 9.62
C LEU A 29 4.19 5.22 10.71
N GLY A 30 4.58 6.43 11.13
CA GLY A 30 5.54 6.62 12.22
C GLY A 30 5.04 6.15 13.58
N GLY A 31 3.72 6.16 13.80
CA GLY A 31 3.07 5.63 14.99
C GLY A 31 2.56 4.19 14.85
N TRP A 32 2.85 3.50 13.74
CA TRP A 32 2.29 2.20 13.45
C TRP A 32 2.75 1.12 14.44
N VAL A 33 1.78 0.37 14.98
CA VAL A 33 1.98 -0.84 15.79
C VAL A 33 1.11 -1.98 15.25
N SER A 34 1.46 -3.23 15.55
CA SER A 34 0.63 -4.39 15.18
C SER A 34 -0.78 -4.24 15.77
N GLY A 35 -1.81 -4.47 14.94
CA GLY A 35 -3.22 -4.22 15.28
C GLY A 35 -3.73 -2.80 14.97
N SER A 36 -2.87 -1.91 14.46
CA SER A 36 -3.32 -0.61 13.94
C SER A 36 -4.22 -0.81 12.72
N LYS A 37 -5.23 0.06 12.56
CA LYS A 37 -6.11 0.02 11.38
C LYS A 37 -5.37 0.46 10.12
N PRO A 38 -5.57 -0.22 8.98
CA PRO A 38 -4.92 0.14 7.71
C PRO A 38 -5.28 1.56 7.26
N LEU A 39 -4.38 2.17 6.48
CA LEU A 39 -4.60 3.48 5.86
C LEU A 39 -5.23 3.29 4.47
N LEU A 40 -6.39 3.90 4.25
CA LEU A 40 -7.01 3.98 2.94
C LEU A 40 -6.70 5.35 2.31
N LEU A 41 -6.05 5.34 1.15
CA LEU A 41 -5.78 6.54 0.36
C LEU A 41 -6.86 6.71 -0.70
N VAL A 42 -7.67 7.77 -0.60
CA VAL A 42 -8.76 8.07 -1.54
C VAL A 42 -8.53 9.42 -2.20
N GLY A 43 -8.81 9.51 -3.50
CA GLY A 43 -8.71 10.76 -4.25
C GLY A 43 -8.68 10.54 -5.75
N PRO A 44 -8.73 11.62 -6.56
CA PRO A 44 -8.76 11.53 -8.01
C PRO A 44 -7.50 10.86 -8.60
N PRO A 45 -7.55 10.37 -9.85
CA PRO A 45 -6.37 9.87 -10.54
C PRO A 45 -5.30 10.98 -10.65
N GLY A 46 -4.03 10.60 -10.51
CA GLY A 46 -2.91 11.55 -10.57
C GLY A 46 -2.68 12.41 -9.32
N SER A 47 -3.43 12.22 -8.22
CA SER A 47 -3.21 12.96 -6.96
C SER A 47 -1.98 12.51 -6.15
N GLY A 48 -1.25 11.51 -6.62
CA GLY A 48 0.00 11.04 -6.00
C GLY A 48 -0.17 9.94 -4.94
N LYS A 49 -1.31 9.23 -4.88
CA LYS A 49 -1.57 8.15 -3.90
C LYS A 49 -0.51 7.04 -3.94
N THR A 50 -0.33 6.41 -5.10
CA THR A 50 0.68 5.36 -5.32
C THR A 50 2.09 5.90 -5.04
N THR A 51 2.39 7.12 -5.50
CA THR A 51 3.68 7.79 -5.21
C THR A 51 3.93 7.97 -3.71
N LEU A 52 2.91 8.37 -2.95
CA LEU A 52 3.01 8.56 -1.49
C LEU A 52 3.31 7.23 -0.80
N ALA A 53 2.62 6.15 -1.16
CA ALA A 53 2.87 4.82 -0.60
C ALA A 53 4.32 4.37 -0.81
N HIS A 54 4.85 4.49 -2.03
CA HIS A 54 6.26 4.18 -2.31
C HIS A 54 7.24 5.08 -1.56
N ALA A 55 6.95 6.38 -1.47
CA ALA A 55 7.82 7.33 -0.78
C ALA A 55 7.88 7.01 0.73
N LEU A 56 6.75 6.67 1.34
CA LEU A 56 6.66 6.24 2.73
C LEU A 56 7.42 4.94 2.98
N ALA A 57 7.21 3.91 2.13
CA ALA A 57 7.92 2.65 2.24
C ALA A 57 9.44 2.84 2.23
N ARG A 58 9.95 3.66 1.31
CA ARG A 58 11.39 3.99 1.23
C ARG A 58 11.86 4.78 2.44
N GLN A 59 11.09 5.77 2.88
CA GLN A 59 11.48 6.66 3.97
C GLN A 59 11.59 5.93 5.32
N PHE A 60 10.75 4.92 5.55
CA PHE A 60 10.78 4.10 6.77
C PHE A 60 11.49 2.74 6.58
N ASP A 61 12.18 2.56 5.44
CA ASP A 61 12.92 1.35 5.08
C ASP A 61 12.11 0.03 5.12
N TYR A 62 10.85 0.10 4.71
CA TYR A 62 10.00 -1.08 4.54
C TYR A 62 10.30 -1.79 3.22
N HIS A 63 10.21 -3.12 3.26
CA HIS A 63 10.06 -3.93 2.06
C HIS A 63 8.60 -3.89 1.62
N MET A 64 8.32 -3.16 0.55
CA MET A 64 6.96 -3.02 0.03
C MET A 64 6.58 -4.21 -0.85
N VAL A 65 5.45 -4.84 -0.55
CA VAL A 65 4.78 -5.82 -1.41
C VAL A 65 3.57 -5.09 -2.01
N GLU A 66 3.65 -4.78 -3.30
CA GLU A 66 2.59 -4.11 -4.04
C GLU A 66 1.75 -5.13 -4.80
N MET A 67 0.43 -5.00 -4.69
CA MET A 67 -0.53 -5.85 -5.38
C MET A 67 -1.61 -4.97 -6.00
N ASN A 68 -1.89 -5.17 -7.30
CA ASN A 68 -3.09 -4.60 -7.90
C ASN A 68 -4.29 -5.48 -7.53
N ALA A 69 -5.27 -4.88 -6.87
CA ALA A 69 -6.40 -5.59 -6.32
C ALA A 69 -7.35 -6.11 -7.41
N SER A 70 -7.45 -5.43 -8.56
CA SER A 70 -8.29 -5.84 -9.70
C SER A 70 -7.75 -7.07 -10.47
N ASP A 71 -6.44 -7.29 -10.40
CA ASP A 71 -5.76 -8.42 -11.04
C ASP A 71 -5.64 -9.63 -10.12
N THR A 72 -5.78 -9.45 -8.80
CA THR A 72 -5.70 -10.54 -7.81
C THR A 72 -7.05 -11.24 -7.66
N ARG A 73 -7.51 -11.88 -8.74
CA ARG A 73 -8.84 -12.50 -8.87
C ARG A 73 -9.00 -13.86 -8.17
N ASN A 74 -8.05 -14.26 -7.33
CA ASN A 74 -8.15 -15.53 -6.63
C ASN A 74 -7.79 -15.35 -5.15
N ARG A 75 -8.81 -15.58 -4.31
CA ARG A 75 -8.75 -15.60 -2.85
C ARG A 75 -7.56 -16.41 -2.32
N ASP A 76 -7.32 -17.58 -2.91
CA ASP A 76 -6.26 -18.49 -2.48
C ASP A 76 -4.87 -17.94 -2.79
N ASN A 77 -4.73 -17.24 -3.93
CA ASN A 77 -3.48 -16.58 -4.30
C ASN A 77 -3.20 -15.37 -3.41
N LEU A 78 -4.23 -14.57 -3.12
CA LEU A 78 -4.13 -13.45 -2.19
C LEU A 78 -3.71 -13.97 -0.81
N GLN A 79 -4.39 -14.99 -0.29
CA GLN A 79 -4.07 -15.58 1.01
C GLN A 79 -2.67 -16.20 1.03
N ALA A 80 -2.24 -16.91 -0.02
CA ALA A 80 -0.90 -17.47 -0.11
C ALA A 80 0.21 -16.39 -0.17
N MET A 81 -0.07 -15.23 -0.77
CA MET A 81 0.86 -14.10 -0.81
C MET A 81 0.89 -13.29 0.50
N LEU A 82 -0.27 -13.13 1.14
CA LEU A 82 -0.41 -12.34 2.36
C LEU A 82 0.03 -13.11 3.62
N LEU A 83 -0.25 -14.41 3.71
CA LEU A 83 0.11 -15.23 4.88
C LEU A 83 1.60 -15.15 5.26
N PRO A 84 2.56 -15.23 4.32
CA PRO A 84 3.97 -15.04 4.64
C PRO A 84 4.29 -13.62 5.13
N ALA A 85 3.66 -12.59 4.55
CA ALA A 85 3.86 -11.19 4.93
C ALA A 85 3.27 -10.85 6.31
N LEU A 86 2.20 -11.52 6.69
CA LEU A 86 1.54 -11.37 7.99
C LEU A 86 2.24 -12.18 9.10
N ARG A 87 2.70 -13.39 8.77
CA ARG A 87 3.40 -14.27 9.72
C ARG A 87 4.82 -13.81 9.99
N ASN A 88 5.50 -13.29 8.97
CA ASN A 88 6.84 -12.73 9.11
C ASN A 88 6.76 -11.21 9.12
N THR A 89 6.94 -10.62 10.31
CA THR A 89 7.02 -9.16 10.46
C THR A 89 8.23 -8.54 9.78
N ALA A 90 9.15 -9.37 9.25
CA ALA A 90 10.31 -8.94 8.49
C ALA A 90 10.62 -9.91 7.34
N ASN A 91 11.14 -9.39 6.23
CA ASN A 91 11.63 -10.21 5.12
C ASN A 91 12.95 -10.94 5.49
N LEU A 92 13.50 -11.72 4.55
CA LEU A 92 14.77 -12.44 4.72
C LEU A 92 15.98 -11.54 5.06
N PHE A 93 15.84 -10.22 4.88
CA PHE A 93 16.86 -9.21 5.17
C PHE A 93 16.56 -8.40 6.44
N GLY A 94 15.56 -8.81 7.25
CA GLY A 94 15.20 -8.13 8.49
C GLY A 94 14.37 -6.85 8.31
N LYS A 95 13.96 -6.50 7.08
CA LYS A 95 13.14 -5.30 6.83
C LYS A 95 11.67 -5.58 7.07
N LYS A 96 10.98 -4.66 7.75
CA LYS A 96 9.53 -4.74 7.95
C LYS A 96 8.80 -4.78 6.61
N ILE A 97 7.76 -5.59 6.50
CA ILE A 97 6.97 -5.71 5.28
C ILE A 97 5.84 -4.67 5.29
N MET A 98 5.68 -3.95 4.19
CA MET A 98 4.53 -3.06 3.96
C MET A 98 3.71 -3.64 2.82
N LEU A 99 2.48 -4.03 3.10
CA LEU A 99 1.53 -4.40 2.07
C LEU A 99 0.88 -3.14 1.49
N PHE A 100 0.94 -2.97 0.17
CA PHE A 100 0.24 -1.91 -0.54
C PHE A 100 -0.69 -2.53 -1.58
N LEU A 101 -1.99 -2.28 -1.43
CA LEU A 101 -3.03 -2.74 -2.34
C LEU A 101 -3.48 -1.55 -3.18
N ASP A 102 -3.15 -1.55 -4.47
CA ASP A 102 -3.56 -0.49 -5.40
C ASP A 102 -4.86 -0.87 -6.12
N GLU A 103 -5.66 0.13 -6.50
CA GLU A 103 -6.94 -0.06 -7.22
C GLU A 103 -7.92 -1.01 -6.51
N VAL A 104 -8.02 -0.89 -5.18
CA VAL A 104 -8.91 -1.70 -4.32
C VAL A 104 -10.40 -1.57 -4.67
N ASP A 105 -10.79 -0.46 -5.29
CA ASP A 105 -12.12 -0.24 -5.82
C ASP A 105 -12.47 -1.21 -6.97
N GLY A 106 -11.46 -1.71 -7.69
CA GLY A 106 -11.60 -2.73 -8.74
C GLY A 106 -12.14 -4.08 -8.25
N ILE A 107 -12.06 -4.39 -6.95
CA ILE A 107 -12.56 -5.67 -6.39
C ILE A 107 -14.09 -5.73 -6.37
N SER A 108 -14.77 -4.59 -6.27
CA SER A 108 -16.24 -4.54 -6.06
C SER A 108 -17.09 -4.81 -7.30
N GLY A 109 -16.50 -4.87 -8.50
CA GLY A 109 -17.23 -4.76 -9.77
C GLY A 109 -17.74 -6.06 -10.42
N ARG A 110 -17.28 -7.25 -10.01
CA ARG A 110 -17.65 -8.52 -10.64
C ARG A 110 -17.60 -9.67 -9.63
N GLU A 111 -18.75 -10.21 -9.24
CA GLU A 111 -19.02 -11.52 -8.61
C GLU A 111 -18.09 -12.07 -7.49
N ASP A 112 -17.13 -11.31 -6.97
CA ASP A 112 -16.16 -11.78 -5.97
C ASP A 112 -16.37 -11.11 -4.61
N SER A 113 -17.50 -11.45 -3.99
CA SER A 113 -17.93 -11.01 -2.65
C SER A 113 -16.97 -11.38 -1.51
N GLY A 114 -15.78 -11.95 -1.77
CA GLY A 114 -14.90 -12.53 -0.75
C GLY A 114 -13.48 -11.99 -0.69
N GLY A 115 -13.06 -11.16 -1.66
CA GLY A 115 -11.69 -10.63 -1.70
C GLY A 115 -11.42 -9.56 -0.66
N LEU A 116 -12.37 -8.63 -0.47
CA LEU A 116 -12.29 -7.57 0.54
C LEU A 116 -12.47 -8.11 1.97
N ASP A 117 -13.32 -9.11 2.17
CA ASP A 117 -13.56 -9.70 3.49
C ASP A 117 -12.27 -10.25 4.10
N ILE A 118 -11.42 -10.89 3.30
CA ILE A 118 -10.10 -11.34 3.77
C ILE A 118 -9.29 -10.17 4.31
N LEU A 119 -9.30 -9.02 3.63
CA LEU A 119 -8.52 -7.85 4.03
C LEU A 119 -9.03 -7.22 5.32
N LEU A 120 -10.32 -7.40 5.64
CA LEU A 120 -10.90 -6.98 6.91
C LEU A 120 -10.56 -7.95 8.06
N ASP A 121 -10.24 -9.20 7.74
CA ASP A 121 -9.85 -10.24 8.70
C ASP A 121 -8.33 -10.27 9.01
N LEU A 122 -7.53 -9.41 8.36
CA LEU A 122 -6.07 -9.26 8.58
C LEU A 122 -5.73 -8.27 9.70
#